data_AF-A0A922DM44-F1
#
_entry.id   AF-A0A922DM44-F1
#
_cell.length_a   1.000
_cell.length_b   1.000
_cell.length_c   1.000
_cell.angle_alpha   90.00
_cell.angle_beta   90.00
_cell.angle_gamma   90.00
#
_symmetry.space_group_name_H-M   'P 1'
#
loop_
_entity.id
_entity.type
_entity.pdbx_description
1 polymer ?
#
loop_
_entity_poly.entity_id
_entity_poly.type
_entity_poly.pdbx_seq_one_letter_code
_entity_poly.pdbx_strand_id
1 'polypeptide(L)'
;MVGSCQGTPQKELKTKSSCLTSSLIATSGKALHTSAPSSNSEWIIDFGATNHMTFENHHIQSMKPSEQHRVSTANGTPSLVVGEGSITLTENLSLDLVLVVPNLNHNLLSVAQ
;
A
#
# COMPACT_ATOMS: atom_id res chain seq x y z
N MET A 1 61.57 13.41 -19.13
CA MET A 1 60.71 12.81 -20.16
C MET A 1 59.95 11.67 -19.51
N VAL A 2 58.66 11.88 -19.28
CA VAL A 2 57.53 11.03 -18.81
C VAL A 2 56.65 12.03 -18.04
N GLY A 3 55.36 12.27 -18.26
CA GLY A 3 54.30 11.61 -19.03
C GLY A 3 53.02 11.91 -18.24
N SER A 4 52.09 12.69 -18.79
CA SER A 4 50.85 13.10 -18.14
C SER A 4 49.85 11.94 -18.03
N CYS A 5 49.20 11.77 -16.88
CA CYS A 5 47.93 11.05 -16.74
C CYS A 5 47.06 11.76 -15.68
N GLN A 6 45.83 12.15 -16.05
CA GLN A 6 44.81 12.64 -15.11
C GLN A 6 44.18 11.46 -14.34
N GLY A 7 43.84 11.68 -13.06
CA GLY A 7 43.03 10.80 -12.22
C GLY A 7 42.33 11.60 -11.13
N THR A 8 41.05 11.35 -10.92
CA THR A 8 40.10 12.06 -10.05
C THR A 8 40.41 11.93 -8.54
N PRO A 9 39.85 12.82 -7.71
CA PRO A 9 39.51 12.44 -6.34
C PRO A 9 38.00 12.64 -6.07
N GLN A 10 37.27 11.53 -5.88
CA GLN A 10 36.11 11.54 -5.00
C GLN A 10 36.60 11.27 -3.57
N LYS A 11 36.36 12.20 -2.65
CA LYS A 11 36.56 11.99 -1.21
C LYS A 11 35.21 12.02 -0.50
N GLU A 12 35.02 11.01 0.33
CA GLU A 12 33.83 10.65 1.09
C GLU A 12 33.81 11.30 2.50
N LEU A 13 32.59 11.35 3.07
CA LEU A 13 32.24 11.34 4.51
C LEU A 13 32.35 12.70 5.26
N LYS A 14 31.44 13.12 6.16
CA LYS A 14 30.59 12.37 7.09
C LYS A 14 29.56 13.31 7.76
N THR A 15 28.26 13.02 7.67
CA THR A 15 27.25 13.65 8.54
C THR A 15 27.10 12.81 9.81
N LYS A 16 27.24 13.45 10.97
CA LYS A 16 27.06 12.84 12.29
C LYS A 16 25.57 12.83 12.65
N SER A 17 25.04 11.70 13.12
CA SER A 17 23.84 11.68 13.95
C SER A 17 24.04 10.66 15.07
N SER A 18 23.82 11.10 16.30
CA SER A 18 24.06 10.38 17.55
C SER A 18 22.94 9.39 17.87
N CYS A 19 23.35 8.27 18.46
CA CYS A 19 22.58 7.07 18.75
C CYS A 19 21.79 7.18 20.07
N LEU A 20 20.51 6.79 20.06
CA LEU A 20 19.85 6.20 21.23
C LEU A 20 19.59 4.73 20.93
N THR A 21 20.31 3.86 21.62
CA THR A 21 20.20 2.41 21.54
C THR A 21 18.99 1.92 22.33
N SER A 22 18.02 1.31 21.66
CA SER A 22 17.28 0.18 22.23
C SER A 22 17.46 -1.00 21.28
N SER A 23 18.19 -2.01 21.75
CA SER A 23 18.49 -3.22 20.99
C SER A 23 17.19 -4.00 20.75
N LEU A 24 16.66 -3.98 19.53
CA LEU A 24 15.71 -4.98 19.07
C LEU A 24 16.50 -6.02 18.28
N ILE A 25 16.48 -7.26 18.74
CA ILE A 25 17.06 -8.40 18.03
C ILE A 25 16.40 -8.46 16.66
N ALA A 26 17.14 -8.14 15.60
CA ALA A 26 16.68 -8.29 14.23
C ALA A 26 16.70 -9.79 13.87
N THR A 27 15.65 -10.51 14.26
CA THR A 27 15.32 -11.77 13.59
C THR A 27 15.03 -11.43 12.13
N SER A 28 15.73 -12.06 11.20
CA SER A 28 15.53 -11.89 9.76
C SER A 28 14.06 -12.13 9.41
N GLY A 29 13.27 -11.05 9.36
CA GLY A 29 11.89 -11.11 8.93
C GLY A 29 11.86 -11.54 7.48
N LYS A 30 11.14 -12.62 7.18
CA LYS A 30 10.75 -12.91 5.80
C LYS A 30 9.79 -11.80 5.39
N ALA A 31 10.28 -10.81 4.64
CA ALA A 31 9.42 -9.87 3.95
C ALA A 31 8.69 -10.63 2.83
N LEU A 32 7.36 -10.56 2.80
CA LEU A 32 6.57 -11.13 1.72
C LEU A 32 6.83 -10.30 0.45
N HIS A 33 7.66 -10.84 -0.43
CA HIS A 33 7.80 -10.32 -1.80
C HIS A 33 6.66 -10.91 -2.63
N THR A 34 5.55 -10.19 -2.73
CA THR A 34 4.51 -10.52 -3.72
C THR A 34 4.84 -9.78 -5.02
N SER A 35 5.20 -10.52 -6.06
CA SER A 35 5.42 -9.98 -7.41
C SER A 35 4.67 -10.86 -8.39
N ALA A 36 3.34 -10.71 -8.42
CA ALA A 36 2.49 -11.26 -9.46
C ALA A 36 1.56 -10.14 -9.94
N PRO A 37 1.62 -9.74 -11.22
CA PRO A 37 0.50 -9.06 -11.84
C PRO A 37 -0.57 -10.13 -12.10
N SER A 38 -1.36 -10.45 -11.09
CA SER A 38 -2.55 -11.27 -11.30
C SER A 38 -3.61 -10.41 -11.98
N SER A 39 -4.14 -10.87 -13.09
CA SER A 39 -5.32 -10.29 -13.77
C SER A 39 -6.62 -10.43 -12.95
N ASN A 40 -6.52 -10.95 -11.72
CA ASN A 40 -7.58 -11.03 -10.76
C ASN A 40 -7.29 -9.99 -9.68
N SER A 41 -8.28 -9.15 -9.37
CA SER A 41 -8.23 -8.16 -8.31
C SER A 41 -8.03 -8.87 -6.96
N GLU A 42 -6.78 -9.15 -6.57
CA GLU A 42 -6.44 -9.82 -5.30
C GLU A 42 -6.86 -8.94 -4.11
N TRP A 43 -7.38 -9.58 -3.06
CA TRP A 43 -7.84 -8.94 -1.83
C TRP A 43 -6.95 -9.32 -0.66
N ILE A 44 -6.42 -8.32 0.04
CA ILE A 44 -5.72 -8.50 1.30
C ILE A 44 -6.76 -8.52 2.42
N ILE A 45 -6.76 -9.57 3.22
CA ILE A 45 -7.58 -9.66 4.43
C ILE A 45 -6.91 -8.80 5.50
N ASP A 46 -7.59 -7.75 5.95
CA ASP A 46 -7.04 -6.76 6.88
C ASP A 46 -7.97 -6.57 8.08
N PHE A 47 -7.53 -7.05 9.24
CA PHE A 47 -8.21 -6.86 10.52
C PHE A 47 -8.06 -5.44 11.08
N GLY A 48 -7.11 -4.66 10.56
CA GLY A 48 -6.93 -3.25 10.92
C GLY A 48 -7.74 -2.28 10.06
N ALA A 49 -8.38 -2.77 8.99
CA ALA A 49 -9.20 -1.93 8.11
C ALA A 49 -10.62 -1.80 8.65
N THR A 50 -11.17 -0.59 8.61
CA THR A 50 -12.57 -0.31 8.99
C THR A 50 -13.56 -0.53 7.84
N ASN A 51 -13.11 -0.39 6.59
CA ASN A 51 -13.96 -0.50 5.40
C ASN A 51 -13.33 -1.45 4.38
N HIS A 52 -14.19 -2.11 3.59
CA HIS A 52 -13.74 -2.75 2.35
C HIS A 52 -13.37 -1.67 1.34
N MET A 53 -12.23 -1.80 0.67
CA MET A 53 -11.75 -0.79 -0.27
C MET A 53 -11.16 -1.41 -1.54
N THR A 54 -11.38 -0.76 -2.67
CA THR A 54 -10.81 -1.14 -3.97
C THR A 54 -10.18 0.06 -4.67
N PHE A 55 -9.11 -0.14 -5.44
CA PHE A 55 -8.62 0.88 -6.37
C PHE A 55 -9.33 0.83 -7.72
N GLU A 56 -10.04 -0.27 -8.01
CA GLU A 56 -10.69 -0.53 -9.28
C GLU A 56 -12.19 -0.29 -9.23
N ASN A 57 -12.67 0.56 -10.13
CA ASN A 57 -14.09 0.87 -10.25
C ASN A 57 -14.86 -0.11 -11.17
N HIS A 58 -14.18 -0.80 -12.08
CA HIS A 58 -14.85 -1.58 -13.13
C HIS A 58 -15.62 -2.81 -12.60
N HIS A 59 -15.29 -3.29 -11.40
CA HIS A 59 -15.98 -4.40 -10.74
C HIS A 59 -17.06 -3.95 -9.75
N ILE A 60 -17.25 -2.64 -9.56
CA ILE A 60 -18.26 -2.11 -8.65
C ILE A 60 -19.64 -2.16 -9.32
N GLN A 61 -20.56 -2.85 -8.67
CA GLN A 61 -21.97 -2.85 -8.98
C GLN A 61 -22.67 -1.73 -8.17
N SER A 62 -23.72 -1.15 -8.76
CA SER A 62 -24.59 -0.16 -8.08
C SER A 62 -23.83 1.04 -7.48
N MET A 63 -22.84 1.58 -8.21
CA MET A 63 -22.04 2.68 -7.67
C MET A 63 -22.89 3.92 -7.38
N LYS A 64 -22.68 4.50 -6.21
CA LYS A 64 -23.28 5.73 -5.74
C LYS A 64 -22.23 6.63 -5.06
N PRO A 65 -22.52 7.92 -4.84
CA PRO A 65 -21.69 8.75 -3.97
C PRO A 65 -21.57 8.13 -2.58
N SER A 66 -20.38 8.21 -1.99
CA SER A 66 -20.15 7.80 -0.60
C SER A 66 -20.26 9.02 0.32
N GLU A 67 -20.80 8.80 1.52
CA GLU A 67 -20.75 9.78 2.62
C GLU A 67 -19.31 9.96 3.15
N GLN A 68 -18.45 8.97 2.94
CA GLN A 68 -17.04 9.04 3.30
C GLN A 68 -16.25 9.60 2.11
N HIS A 69 -15.79 10.85 2.20
CA HIS A 69 -15.03 11.49 1.11
C HIS A 69 -13.51 11.25 1.18
N ARG A 70 -13.00 10.87 2.36
CA ARG A 70 -11.57 10.64 2.60
C ARG A 70 -11.34 9.46 3.52
N VAL A 71 -10.25 8.74 3.28
CA VAL A 71 -9.77 7.65 4.12
C VAL A 71 -8.32 7.86 4.50
N SER A 72 -7.96 7.49 5.73
CA SER A 72 -6.57 7.35 6.14
C SER A 72 -6.09 5.96 5.78
N THR A 73 -4.96 5.87 5.11
CA THR A 73 -4.33 4.58 4.78
C THR A 73 -2.96 4.47 5.45
N ALA A 74 -2.35 3.29 5.42
CA ALA A 74 -1.06 3.04 6.05
C ALA A 74 0.09 3.91 5.52
N ASN A 75 -0.08 4.53 4.34
CA ASN A 75 0.90 5.49 3.80
C ASN A 75 0.92 6.84 4.54
N GLY A 76 0.02 7.05 5.52
CA GLY A 76 -0.07 8.27 6.32
C GLY A 76 -0.67 9.49 5.60
N THR A 77 -0.99 9.36 4.31
CA THR A 77 -1.62 10.42 3.52
C THR A 77 -3.11 10.13 3.32
N PRO A 78 -4.01 11.08 3.64
CA PRO A 78 -5.44 10.85 3.41
C PRO A 78 -5.75 10.78 1.92
N SER A 79 -6.38 9.69 1.50
CA SER A 79 -6.79 9.44 0.11
C SER A 79 -8.25 9.79 -0.12
N LEU A 80 -8.59 10.23 -1.33
CA LEU A 80 -9.96 10.55 -1.72
C LEU A 80 -10.75 9.29 -2.05
N VAL A 81 -12.03 9.31 -1.68
CA VAL A 81 -13.02 8.30 -2.07
C VAL A 81 -13.83 8.86 -3.24
N VAL A 82 -13.98 8.08 -4.30
CA VAL A 82 -14.71 8.48 -5.51
C VAL A 82 -16.19 8.06 -5.44
N GLY A 83 -16.48 7.00 -4.69
CA GLY A 83 -17.82 6.47 -4.49
C GLY A 83 -17.80 5.19 -3.69
N GLU A 84 -18.96 4.59 -3.55
CA GLU A 84 -19.13 3.27 -2.94
C GLU A 84 -20.14 2.43 -3.71
N GLY A 85 -20.04 1.12 -3.59
CA GLY A 85 -20.99 0.18 -4.18
C GLY A 85 -20.76 -1.25 -3.67
N SER A 86 -21.17 -2.23 -4.45
CA SER A 86 -21.06 -3.65 -4.08
C SER A 86 -20.15 -4.41 -5.06
N ILE A 87 -19.46 -5.45 -4.59
CA ILE A 87 -18.62 -6.32 -5.43
C ILE A 87 -18.94 -7.78 -5.10
N THR A 88 -19.14 -8.60 -6.12
CA THR A 88 -19.19 -10.06 -6.00
C THR A 88 -17.78 -10.62 -6.18
N LEU A 89 -17.18 -11.17 -5.12
CA LEU A 89 -15.85 -11.79 -5.16
C LEU A 89 -15.90 -13.25 -5.63
N THR A 90 -16.91 -13.97 -5.16
CA THR A 90 -17.19 -15.36 -5.53
C THR A 90 -18.70 -15.59 -5.60
N GLU A 91 -19.14 -16.76 -6.03
CA GLU A 91 -20.57 -17.12 -6.10
C GLU A 91 -21.31 -16.98 -4.77
N ASN A 92 -20.60 -17.07 -3.64
CA ASN A 92 -21.17 -17.05 -2.29
C ASN A 92 -20.67 -15.88 -1.44
N LEU A 93 -19.85 -14.98 -2.00
CA LEU A 93 -19.27 -13.86 -1.28
C LEU A 93 -19.46 -12.57 -2.08
N SER A 94 -20.35 -11.72 -1.57
CA SER A 94 -20.52 -10.34 -1.99
C SER A 94 -20.16 -9.39 -0.87
N LEU A 95 -19.48 -8.31 -1.21
CA LEU A 95 -19.18 -7.20 -0.32
C LEU A 95 -20.09 -6.04 -0.68
N ASP A 96 -20.70 -5.43 0.32
CA ASP A 96 -21.44 -4.18 0.20
C ASP A 96 -20.63 -3.02 0.78
N LEU A 97 -20.99 -1.79 0.39
CA LEU A 97 -20.35 -0.56 0.88
C LEU A 97 -18.82 -0.55 0.65
N VAL A 98 -18.38 -1.13 -0.46
CA VAL A 98 -16.97 -1.10 -0.87
C VAL A 98 -16.62 0.30 -1.36
N LEU A 99 -15.63 0.92 -0.74
CA LEU A 99 -15.16 2.25 -1.13
C LEU A 99 -14.21 2.17 -2.32
N VAL A 100 -14.40 3.06 -3.30
CA VAL A 100 -13.49 3.22 -4.43
C VAL A 100 -12.46 4.29 -4.12
N VAL A 101 -11.21 3.88 -3.94
CA VAL A 101 -10.08 4.72 -3.55
C VAL A 101 -8.94 4.54 -4.56
N PRO A 102 -8.87 5.37 -5.61
CA PRO A 102 -7.94 5.17 -6.74
C PRO A 102 -6.45 5.15 -6.36
N ASN A 103 -6.09 5.73 -5.22
CA ASN A 103 -4.71 5.83 -4.75
C ASN A 103 -4.28 4.63 -3.89
N LEU A 104 -5.09 3.57 -3.81
CA LEU A 104 -4.70 2.31 -3.15
C LEU A 104 -3.80 1.47 -4.06
N ASN A 105 -2.89 0.73 -3.43
CA ASN A 105 -2.02 -0.22 -4.15
C ASN A 105 -2.64 -1.62 -4.24
N HIS A 106 -3.56 -1.95 -3.32
CA HIS A 106 -4.20 -3.25 -3.21
C HIS A 106 -5.65 -3.09 -2.72
N ASN A 107 -6.50 -4.06 -3.03
CA ASN A 107 -7.84 -4.13 -2.47
C ASN A 107 -7.77 -4.68 -1.04
N LEU A 108 -8.64 -4.16 -0.18
CA LEU A 108 -8.65 -4.45 1.25
C LEU A 108 -10.00 -5.02 1.65
N LEU A 109 -9.99 -6.24 2.18
CA LEU A 109 -11.14 -6.86 2.81
C LEU A 109 -11.04 -6.61 4.31
N SER A 110 -11.80 -5.63 4.81
CA SER A 110 -11.98 -5.43 6.24
C SER A 110 -12.63 -6.65 6.90
N VAL A 111 -12.04 -7.14 7.99
CA VAL A 111 -12.62 -8.20 8.82
C VAL A 111 -12.60 -7.72 10.26
N ALA A 112 -13.77 -7.65 10.89
CA ALA A 112 -13.86 -7.26 12.30
C ALA A 112 -13.25 -8.32 13.23
N GLN A 113 -12.62 -7.87 14.31
CA GLN A 113 -12.12 -8.70 15.39
C GLN A 113 -13.21 -9.04 16.41
#